data_AF-A0A972AG55-F1
#
_entry.id   AF-A0A972AG55-F1
#
_cell.length_a   1.000
_cell.length_b   1.000
_cell.length_c   1.000
_cell.angle_alpha   90.00
_cell.angle_beta   90.00
_cell.angle_gamma   90.00
#
_symmetry.space_group_name_H-M   'P 1'
#
loop_
_entity.id
_entity.type
_entity.pdbx_description
1 polymer ?
#
loop_
_entity_poly.entity_id
_entity_poly.type
_entity_poly.pdbx_seq_one_letter_code
_entity_poly.pdbx_strand_id
1 'polypeptide(L)'
;LTPGFVHHAIGPCTQAGYQQRVCTHCKQVDHEQVIPVTAHQWKDETRAATCTEDGYERKVCSLCGGIDNSQVTKATGHKLIGQVALPTCSQAGYKITRCVRCNTQCSEEILKALAHQWTEEKQAATCTRQGFHQVYCTVCGVYEKNEVSAVSHSFMTEHQAATCISDGLKKTACAQCGLVKQEEVIKAPGHSWTKETKEPSCDQDGYSKTFCARCGEVSSNVKLPRTFHNMVVETVSATCTTAGSHHSLCSKCGHDYGTQVIPARGHTMMPESVTKHASCTAKGTAVTKCMYCDYAQTRTLPILPHVADGSLHLKPARCEEAGYDRVLCRSCQTIMKETILAPLSHDYQYQIEIGFGDADCSNTGYDMLKCVHCFDVKKIYKTGKHKPATETVIDPTTNQPVQRTYCTICNTSLTP
;
A
#
# COMPACT_ATOMS: atom_id res chain seq x y z
N LEU A 1 -118.47 150.46 -73.12
CA LEU A 1 -117.14 149.85 -72.91
C LEU A 1 -117.31 148.74 -71.89
N THR A 2 -117.45 147.49 -72.35
CA THR A 2 -117.57 146.27 -71.50
C THR A 2 -116.19 145.75 -71.04
N PRO A 3 -116.12 144.90 -69.99
CA PRO A 3 -114.96 144.71 -69.09
C PRO A 3 -113.96 143.61 -69.52
N GLY A 4 -112.81 143.47 -68.84
CA GLY A 4 -111.86 142.35 -69.00
C GLY A 4 -111.10 142.02 -67.69
N PHE A 5 -110.65 140.77 -67.53
CA PHE A 5 -109.85 140.26 -66.38
C PHE A 5 -108.42 139.87 -66.80
N VAL A 6 -107.46 139.92 -65.88
CA VAL A 6 -106.02 139.64 -66.12
C VAL A 6 -105.60 138.32 -65.45
N HIS A 7 -104.91 137.42 -66.17
CA HIS A 7 -104.32 136.17 -65.67
C HIS A 7 -102.79 136.27 -65.58
N HIS A 8 -102.19 135.65 -64.56
CA HIS A 8 -100.73 135.60 -64.34
C HIS A 8 -100.27 134.17 -64.02
N ALA A 9 -99.13 133.75 -64.58
CA ALA A 9 -98.39 132.54 -64.19
C ALA A 9 -96.88 132.82 -64.17
N ILE A 10 -96.23 132.66 -63.02
CA ILE A 10 -94.77 132.86 -62.85
C ILE A 10 -94.09 131.47 -62.81
N GLY A 11 -93.09 131.22 -63.66
CA GLY A 11 -92.31 129.97 -63.72
C GLY A 11 -90.92 130.07 -63.03
N PRO A 12 -90.37 128.97 -62.46
CA PRO A 12 -89.04 128.93 -61.81
C PRO A 12 -87.86 128.81 -62.81
N CYS A 13 -86.61 128.75 -62.29
CA CYS A 13 -85.31 128.87 -62.99
C CYS A 13 -85.04 128.07 -64.28
N THR A 14 -85.97 127.23 -64.71
CA THR A 14 -85.88 126.45 -65.95
C THR A 14 -86.91 126.84 -67.01
N GLN A 15 -87.92 127.69 -66.71
CA GLN A 15 -88.93 128.12 -67.69
C GLN A 15 -89.57 129.50 -67.39
N ALA A 16 -89.61 130.37 -68.41
CA ALA A 16 -90.13 131.75 -68.30
C ALA A 16 -91.67 131.77 -68.06
N GLY A 17 -92.16 132.75 -67.30
CA GLY A 17 -93.59 132.96 -67.01
C GLY A 17 -94.28 133.96 -67.96
N TYR A 18 -95.59 134.20 -67.81
CA TYR A 18 -96.35 135.17 -68.63
C TYR A 18 -97.56 135.79 -67.91
N GLN A 19 -98.01 136.95 -68.42
CA GLN A 19 -99.19 137.70 -67.98
C GLN A 19 -100.04 138.13 -69.19
N GLN A 20 -101.34 137.80 -69.18
CA GLN A 20 -102.25 138.07 -70.30
C GLN A 20 -103.55 138.76 -69.85
N ARG A 21 -104.09 139.64 -70.71
CA ARG A 21 -105.41 140.27 -70.56
C ARG A 21 -106.38 139.78 -71.64
N VAL A 22 -107.55 139.28 -71.22
CA VAL A 22 -108.48 138.54 -72.11
C VAL A 22 -109.87 139.16 -72.08
N CYS A 23 -110.47 139.36 -73.28
CA CYS A 23 -111.84 139.85 -73.42
C CYS A 23 -112.85 138.79 -72.96
N THR A 24 -113.78 139.15 -72.06
CA THR A 24 -114.75 138.20 -71.49
C THR A 24 -115.81 137.70 -72.47
N HIS A 25 -116.10 138.44 -73.55
CA HIS A 25 -117.18 138.07 -74.48
C HIS A 25 -116.71 137.17 -75.63
N CYS A 26 -115.53 137.43 -76.20
CA CYS A 26 -114.99 136.66 -77.33
C CYS A 26 -113.75 135.82 -76.97
N LYS A 27 -113.26 135.90 -75.73
CA LYS A 27 -112.07 135.18 -75.22
C LYS A 27 -110.76 135.42 -75.98
N GLN A 28 -110.68 136.44 -76.83
CA GLN A 28 -109.41 136.83 -77.44
C GLN A 28 -108.53 137.60 -76.43
N VAL A 29 -107.24 137.29 -76.45
CA VAL A 29 -106.21 137.98 -75.68
C VAL A 29 -105.90 139.30 -76.39
N ASP A 30 -106.06 140.42 -75.70
CA ASP A 30 -105.74 141.74 -76.25
C ASP A 30 -104.30 142.18 -75.92
N HIS A 31 -103.67 141.55 -74.93
CA HIS A 31 -102.31 141.87 -74.48
C HIS A 31 -101.63 140.68 -73.79
N GLU A 32 -100.35 140.46 -74.08
CA GLU A 32 -99.50 139.46 -73.44
C GLU A 32 -98.08 140.00 -73.18
N GLN A 33 -97.52 139.71 -72.00
CA GLN A 33 -96.13 139.99 -71.61
C GLN A 33 -95.47 138.76 -70.97
N VAL A 34 -94.21 138.47 -71.35
CA VAL A 34 -93.40 137.35 -70.83
C VAL A 34 -92.48 137.81 -69.69
N ILE A 35 -92.34 137.00 -68.63
CA ILE A 35 -91.48 137.21 -67.45
C ILE A 35 -90.26 136.25 -67.52
N PRO A 36 -89.00 136.72 -67.47
CA PRO A 36 -87.79 135.88 -67.57
C PRO A 36 -87.58 134.90 -66.39
N VAL A 37 -86.78 133.85 -66.62
CA VAL A 37 -86.38 132.87 -65.58
C VAL A 37 -85.40 133.45 -64.54
N THR A 38 -85.47 132.94 -63.32
CA THR A 38 -84.51 133.22 -62.23
C THR A 38 -83.23 132.37 -62.37
N ALA A 39 -82.07 132.86 -61.92
CA ALA A 39 -80.82 132.10 -61.96
C ALA A 39 -80.77 130.95 -60.92
N HIS A 40 -79.97 129.90 -61.19
CA HIS A 40 -79.75 128.76 -60.29
C HIS A 40 -79.00 129.14 -58.99
N GLN A 41 -79.27 128.40 -57.89
CA GLN A 41 -78.59 128.52 -56.59
C GLN A 41 -77.80 127.24 -56.24
N TRP A 42 -76.48 127.27 -56.40
CA TRP A 42 -75.58 126.11 -56.26
C TRP A 42 -75.03 125.93 -54.83
N LYS A 43 -74.87 124.67 -54.38
CA LYS A 43 -74.16 124.26 -53.16
C LYS A 43 -73.15 123.15 -53.45
N ASP A 44 -72.02 123.15 -52.77
CA ASP A 44 -70.99 122.11 -52.88
C ASP A 44 -71.33 120.87 -52.04
N GLU A 45 -71.09 119.67 -52.56
CA GLU A 45 -71.24 118.38 -51.90
C GLU A 45 -70.00 117.51 -52.15
N THR A 46 -69.39 116.98 -51.08
CA THR A 46 -68.15 116.20 -51.16
C THR A 46 -68.23 114.89 -50.37
N ARG A 47 -67.70 113.79 -50.94
CA ARG A 47 -67.54 112.49 -50.28
C ARG A 47 -66.14 111.94 -50.57
N ALA A 48 -65.40 111.57 -49.53
CA ALA A 48 -64.07 110.99 -49.68
C ALA A 48 -64.13 109.55 -50.23
N ALA A 49 -63.14 109.17 -51.03
CA ALA A 49 -62.99 107.81 -51.54
C ALA A 49 -62.59 106.84 -50.42
N THR A 50 -63.15 105.63 -50.43
CA THR A 50 -62.79 104.55 -49.48
C THR A 50 -61.88 103.52 -50.16
N CYS A 51 -61.67 102.35 -49.55
CA CYS A 51 -60.89 101.28 -50.20
C CYS A 51 -61.62 100.69 -51.41
N THR A 52 -62.96 100.71 -51.42
CA THR A 52 -63.81 100.02 -52.40
C THR A 52 -64.81 100.94 -53.10
N GLU A 53 -65.08 102.13 -52.56
CA GLU A 53 -66.03 103.09 -53.13
C GLU A 53 -65.31 104.36 -53.60
N ASP A 54 -65.68 104.83 -54.80
CA ASP A 54 -65.24 106.10 -55.34
C ASP A 54 -65.77 107.27 -54.47
N GLY A 55 -64.96 108.31 -54.31
CA GLY A 55 -65.36 109.60 -53.75
C GLY A 55 -65.76 110.58 -54.86
N TYR A 56 -66.34 111.71 -54.49
CA TYR A 56 -66.72 112.76 -55.44
C TYR A 56 -66.75 114.15 -54.82
N GLU A 57 -66.58 115.17 -55.65
CA GLU A 57 -66.87 116.58 -55.36
C GLU A 57 -67.76 117.12 -56.47
N ARG A 58 -68.91 117.72 -56.13
CA ARG A 58 -69.89 118.22 -57.11
C ARG A 58 -70.67 119.42 -56.59
N LYS A 59 -71.27 120.21 -57.50
CA LYS A 59 -72.25 121.24 -57.15
C LYS A 59 -73.66 120.77 -57.43
N VAL A 60 -74.56 120.94 -56.47
CA VAL A 60 -75.98 120.63 -56.58
C VAL A 60 -76.81 121.91 -56.42
N CYS A 61 -77.72 122.17 -57.37
CA CYS A 61 -78.66 123.28 -57.26
C CYS A 61 -79.72 122.96 -56.21
N SER A 62 -79.88 123.83 -55.22
CA SER A 62 -80.80 123.62 -54.11
C SER A 62 -82.28 123.69 -54.53
N LEU A 63 -82.58 124.30 -55.68
CA LEU A 63 -83.95 124.51 -56.17
C LEU A 63 -84.42 123.43 -57.15
N CYS A 64 -83.52 122.86 -57.96
CA CYS A 64 -83.88 121.88 -58.99
C CYS A 64 -83.12 120.55 -58.90
N GLY A 65 -82.12 120.41 -58.03
CA GLY A 65 -81.32 119.20 -57.92
C GLY A 65 -80.36 118.95 -59.08
N GLY A 66 -80.27 119.87 -60.05
CA GLY A 66 -79.29 119.81 -61.13
C GLY A 66 -77.87 119.69 -60.57
N ILE A 67 -77.03 118.90 -61.22
CA ILE A 67 -75.62 118.73 -60.86
C ILE A 67 -74.77 119.45 -61.88
N ASP A 68 -73.80 120.22 -61.39
CA ASP A 68 -72.78 120.87 -62.20
C ASP A 68 -71.38 120.56 -61.62
N ASN A 69 -70.36 120.57 -62.48
CA ASN A 69 -68.96 120.36 -62.10
C ASN A 69 -68.69 119.15 -61.18
N SER A 70 -69.11 117.95 -61.59
CA SER A 70 -68.83 116.71 -60.84
C SER A 70 -67.47 116.13 -61.17
N GLN A 71 -66.58 116.03 -60.17
CA GLN A 71 -65.30 115.30 -60.24
C GLN A 71 -65.37 114.04 -59.37
N VAL A 72 -64.89 112.91 -59.89
CA VAL A 72 -64.89 111.61 -59.18
C VAL A 72 -63.46 111.22 -58.83
N THR A 73 -63.22 110.90 -57.56
CA THR A 73 -61.95 110.37 -57.06
C THR A 73 -62.07 108.86 -56.94
N LYS A 74 -61.26 108.11 -57.69
CA LYS A 74 -61.31 106.64 -57.70
C LYS A 74 -61.01 106.05 -56.32
N ALA A 75 -61.67 104.94 -56.01
CA ALA A 75 -61.43 104.15 -54.82
C ALA A 75 -59.93 103.89 -54.64
N THR A 76 -59.44 104.04 -53.41
CA THR A 76 -58.00 104.05 -53.13
C THR A 76 -57.35 102.66 -53.18
N GLY A 77 -58.17 101.61 -53.31
CA GLY A 77 -57.73 100.22 -53.26
C GLY A 77 -57.22 99.79 -51.88
N HIS A 78 -56.93 98.51 -51.74
CA HIS A 78 -56.36 97.97 -50.50
C HIS A 78 -54.83 98.11 -50.50
N LYS A 79 -54.29 98.76 -49.46
CA LYS A 79 -52.85 98.70 -49.15
C LYS A 79 -52.62 97.55 -48.18
N LEU A 80 -51.95 96.48 -48.64
CA LEU A 80 -51.82 95.23 -47.89
C LEU A 80 -50.57 95.21 -47.00
N ILE A 81 -50.70 94.68 -45.78
CA ILE A 81 -49.61 94.26 -44.89
C ILE A 81 -49.74 92.78 -44.56
N GLY A 82 -48.61 92.10 -44.37
CA GLY A 82 -48.56 90.69 -44.01
C GLY A 82 -48.35 90.47 -42.52
N GLN A 83 -49.06 89.49 -41.95
CA GLN A 83 -48.79 88.92 -40.63
C GLN A 83 -48.47 87.43 -40.79
N VAL A 84 -47.40 86.97 -40.12
CA VAL A 84 -46.95 85.58 -40.19
C VAL A 84 -46.87 85.00 -38.78
N ALA A 85 -47.50 83.86 -38.57
CA ALA A 85 -47.26 82.97 -37.44
C ALA A 85 -46.59 81.69 -37.97
N LEU A 86 -45.40 81.38 -37.48
CA LEU A 86 -44.66 80.20 -37.91
C LEU A 86 -45.31 78.91 -37.38
N PRO A 87 -45.32 77.82 -38.16
CA PRO A 87 -45.84 76.54 -37.71
C PRO A 87 -44.95 75.94 -36.61
N THR A 88 -45.56 75.25 -35.66
CA THR A 88 -44.89 74.37 -34.70
C THR A 88 -45.20 72.92 -35.05
N CYS A 89 -44.65 71.94 -34.32
CA CYS A 89 -45.02 70.54 -34.53
C CYS A 89 -46.40 70.16 -33.96
N SER A 90 -47.06 71.06 -33.22
CA SER A 90 -48.40 70.84 -32.64
C SER A 90 -49.47 71.78 -33.21
N GLN A 91 -49.08 72.87 -33.86
CA GLN A 91 -49.99 73.86 -34.41
C GLN A 91 -49.53 74.30 -35.80
N ALA A 92 -50.49 74.36 -36.74
CA ALA A 92 -50.26 74.96 -38.04
C ALA A 92 -49.96 76.46 -37.89
N GLY A 93 -49.07 76.97 -38.74
CA GLY A 93 -48.81 78.40 -38.86
C GLY A 93 -49.77 79.04 -39.85
N TYR A 94 -49.69 80.35 -40.03
CA TYR A 94 -50.47 81.05 -41.04
C TYR A 94 -49.75 82.29 -41.55
N LYS A 95 -50.07 82.66 -42.80
CA LYS A 95 -49.73 83.94 -43.40
C LYS A 95 -51.01 84.59 -43.87
N ILE A 96 -51.34 85.72 -43.28
CA ILE A 96 -52.53 86.50 -43.65
C ILE A 96 -52.12 87.87 -44.16
N THR A 97 -52.86 88.40 -45.11
CA THR A 97 -52.74 89.80 -45.52
C THR A 97 -53.98 90.59 -45.14
N ARG A 98 -53.77 91.78 -44.57
CA ARG A 98 -54.84 92.69 -44.18
C ARG A 98 -54.62 94.07 -44.79
N CYS A 99 -55.70 94.77 -45.11
CA CYS A 99 -55.62 96.18 -45.52
C CYS A 99 -55.26 97.06 -44.31
N VAL A 100 -54.22 97.90 -44.40
CA VAL A 100 -53.82 98.76 -43.27
C VAL A 100 -54.90 99.78 -42.89
N ARG A 101 -55.78 100.12 -43.84
CA ARG A 101 -56.76 101.21 -43.70
C ARG A 101 -58.09 100.73 -43.15
N CYS A 102 -58.56 99.55 -43.55
CA CYS A 102 -59.88 99.02 -43.17
C CYS A 102 -59.83 97.69 -42.43
N ASN A 103 -58.63 97.13 -42.22
CA ASN A 103 -58.37 95.86 -41.53
C ASN A 103 -59.06 94.62 -42.12
N THR A 104 -59.67 94.74 -43.29
CA THR A 104 -60.24 93.60 -44.04
C THR A 104 -59.14 92.60 -44.36
N GLN A 105 -59.36 91.33 -44.02
CA GLN A 105 -58.50 90.23 -44.43
C GLN A 105 -58.71 89.96 -45.92
N CYS A 106 -57.63 90.04 -46.68
CA CYS A 106 -57.66 89.91 -48.14
C CYS A 106 -57.16 88.53 -48.59
N SER A 107 -56.31 87.87 -47.81
CA SER A 107 -55.86 86.50 -48.09
C SER A 107 -55.45 85.77 -46.81
N GLU A 108 -55.53 84.44 -46.84
CA GLU A 108 -55.07 83.53 -45.79
C GLU A 108 -54.44 82.29 -46.41
N GLU A 109 -53.24 81.95 -45.94
CA GLU A 109 -52.50 80.76 -46.31
C GLU A 109 -52.13 80.01 -45.02
N ILE A 110 -52.54 78.74 -44.92
CA ILE A 110 -52.25 77.89 -43.77
C ILE A 110 -50.91 77.17 -44.01
N LEU A 111 -49.95 77.39 -43.11
CA LEU A 111 -48.67 76.71 -43.13
C LEU A 111 -48.80 75.39 -42.37
N LYS A 112 -48.53 74.27 -43.03
CA LYS A 112 -48.63 72.94 -42.41
C LYS A 112 -47.75 72.86 -41.16
N ALA A 113 -48.28 72.27 -40.09
CA ALA A 113 -47.52 71.97 -38.89
C ALA A 113 -46.26 71.16 -39.24
N LEU A 114 -45.17 71.43 -38.52
CA LEU A 114 -43.92 70.70 -38.68
C LEU A 114 -44.13 69.24 -38.24
N ALA A 115 -43.33 68.32 -38.79
CA ALA A 115 -43.31 66.95 -38.29
C ALA A 115 -42.72 66.91 -36.86
N HIS A 116 -43.22 66.00 -36.02
CA HIS A 116 -42.61 65.73 -34.73
C HIS A 116 -41.19 65.17 -34.89
N GLN A 117 -40.27 65.58 -34.00
CA GLN A 117 -38.92 65.03 -33.90
C GLN A 117 -38.88 64.01 -32.76
N TRP A 118 -39.23 62.76 -33.09
CA TRP A 118 -39.32 61.68 -32.12
C TRP A 118 -37.95 61.18 -31.68
N THR A 119 -37.78 60.99 -30.37
CA THR A 119 -36.62 60.35 -29.73
C THR A 119 -37.10 59.25 -28.80
N GLU A 120 -36.32 58.16 -28.68
CA GLU A 120 -36.62 57.03 -27.80
C GLU A 120 -35.71 57.00 -26.57
N GLU A 121 -36.25 56.64 -25.42
CA GLU A 121 -35.49 56.33 -24.20
C GLU A 121 -35.99 55.02 -23.60
N LYS A 122 -35.04 54.14 -23.24
CA LYS A 122 -35.32 52.80 -22.71
C LYS A 122 -34.58 52.60 -21.39
N GLN A 123 -35.32 52.17 -20.38
CA GLN A 123 -34.76 51.68 -19.13
C GLN A 123 -35.13 50.21 -18.97
N ALA A 124 -34.13 49.34 -18.86
CA ALA A 124 -34.35 47.91 -18.66
C ALA A 124 -35.00 47.65 -17.29
N ALA A 125 -35.90 46.67 -17.26
CA ALA A 125 -36.47 46.17 -16.01
C ALA A 125 -35.42 45.37 -15.23
N THR A 126 -35.46 45.48 -13.91
CA THR A 126 -34.66 44.67 -12.97
C THR A 126 -35.60 43.83 -12.11
N CYS A 127 -35.08 42.96 -11.27
CA CYS A 127 -35.92 42.20 -10.32
C CYS A 127 -36.43 43.03 -9.13
N THR A 128 -36.05 44.30 -9.02
CA THR A 128 -36.50 45.21 -7.95
C THR A 128 -37.17 46.47 -8.46
N ARG A 129 -37.07 46.78 -9.76
CA ARG A 129 -37.64 47.98 -10.39
C ARG A 129 -38.16 47.64 -11.78
N GLN A 130 -39.36 48.09 -12.10
CA GLN A 130 -39.90 48.08 -13.46
C GLN A 130 -39.02 48.90 -14.40
N GLY A 131 -38.97 48.49 -15.65
CA GLY A 131 -38.36 49.25 -16.74
C GLY A 131 -39.40 50.11 -17.45
N PHE A 132 -38.99 50.83 -18.47
CA PHE A 132 -39.91 51.53 -19.36
C PHE A 132 -39.31 51.72 -20.74
N HIS A 133 -40.20 51.95 -21.70
CA HIS A 133 -39.88 52.47 -23.02
C HIS A 133 -40.72 53.72 -23.24
N GLN A 134 -40.07 54.86 -23.50
CA GLN A 134 -40.76 56.11 -23.80
C GLN A 134 -40.30 56.70 -25.13
N VAL A 135 -41.25 57.22 -25.90
CA VAL A 135 -41.02 57.96 -27.14
C VAL A 135 -41.55 59.37 -26.95
N TYR A 136 -40.73 60.39 -27.21
CA TYR A 136 -41.11 61.78 -26.98
C TYR A 136 -40.60 62.72 -28.07
N CYS A 137 -41.33 63.81 -28.30
CA CYS A 137 -40.92 64.86 -29.22
C CYS A 137 -40.04 65.88 -28.49
N THR A 138 -38.81 66.08 -28.94
CA THR A 138 -37.86 67.03 -28.33
C THR A 138 -38.29 68.50 -28.44
N VAL A 139 -39.18 68.81 -29.38
CA VAL A 139 -39.62 70.17 -29.69
C VAL A 139 -40.84 70.60 -28.86
N CYS A 140 -41.82 69.70 -28.65
CA CYS A 140 -43.07 70.04 -27.93
C CYS A 140 -43.26 69.28 -26.61
N GLY A 141 -42.42 68.29 -26.30
CA GLY A 141 -42.49 67.53 -25.05
C GLY A 141 -43.62 66.51 -24.95
N VAL A 142 -44.46 66.35 -25.98
CA VAL A 142 -45.46 65.27 -26.02
C VAL A 142 -44.73 63.93 -26.03
N TYR A 143 -45.20 62.99 -25.21
CA TYR A 143 -44.60 61.67 -25.07
C TYR A 143 -45.64 60.57 -24.86
N GLU A 144 -45.23 59.34 -25.17
CA GLU A 144 -45.92 58.10 -24.85
C GLU A 144 -44.94 57.20 -24.08
N LYS A 145 -45.36 56.71 -22.91
CA LYS A 145 -44.53 55.88 -22.03
C LYS A 145 -45.23 54.57 -21.72
N ASN A 146 -44.55 53.47 -22.02
CA ASN A 146 -44.99 52.11 -21.74
C ASN A 146 -44.11 51.50 -20.65
N GLU A 147 -44.72 50.92 -19.62
CA GLU A 147 -44.00 50.25 -18.54
C GLU A 147 -43.64 48.82 -18.92
N VAL A 148 -42.44 48.39 -18.51
CA VAL A 148 -41.97 47.01 -18.67
C VAL A 148 -41.94 46.38 -17.28
N SER A 149 -42.71 45.31 -17.08
CA SER A 149 -42.80 44.62 -15.80
C SER A 149 -41.41 44.18 -15.30
N ALA A 150 -41.24 44.19 -13.97
CA ALA A 150 -40.02 43.72 -13.32
C ALA A 150 -39.73 42.26 -13.72
N VAL A 151 -38.45 41.93 -13.90
CA VAL A 151 -38.03 40.56 -14.20
C VAL A 151 -38.17 39.73 -12.93
N SER A 152 -38.57 38.46 -13.03
CA SER A 152 -38.66 37.59 -11.86
C SER A 152 -37.30 37.40 -11.19
N HIS A 153 -37.29 37.21 -9.86
CA HIS A 153 -36.07 36.88 -9.13
C HIS A 153 -35.46 35.56 -9.62
N SER A 154 -34.15 35.57 -9.88
CA SER A 154 -33.36 34.37 -10.17
C SER A 154 -32.75 33.85 -8.87
N PHE A 155 -33.47 32.96 -8.19
CA PHE A 155 -33.03 32.38 -6.91
C PHE A 155 -32.03 31.24 -7.13
N MET A 156 -30.88 31.35 -6.48
CA MET A 156 -29.82 30.33 -6.45
C MET A 156 -29.64 29.85 -5.01
N THR A 157 -29.33 28.56 -4.83
CA THR A 157 -29.11 27.95 -3.52
C THR A 157 -27.63 27.65 -3.33
N GLU A 158 -27.05 28.21 -2.28
CA GLU A 158 -25.71 27.90 -1.81
C GLU A 158 -25.76 26.94 -0.63
N HIS A 159 -24.82 25.99 -0.61
CA HIS A 159 -24.70 24.97 0.42
C HIS A 159 -23.30 25.01 1.04
N GLN A 160 -23.25 25.34 2.33
CA GLN A 160 -22.11 25.15 3.19
C GLN A 160 -22.39 23.97 4.12
N ALA A 161 -21.64 22.89 3.97
CA ALA A 161 -21.81 21.70 4.80
C ALA A 161 -21.43 21.98 6.26
N ALA A 162 -22.15 21.34 7.19
CA ALA A 162 -21.79 21.36 8.61
C ALA A 162 -20.53 20.52 8.86
N THR A 163 -19.71 20.94 9.82
CA THR A 163 -18.59 20.14 10.35
C THR A 163 -18.97 19.52 11.70
N CYS A 164 -18.06 18.77 12.34
CA CYS A 164 -18.34 18.20 13.67
C CYS A 164 -18.57 19.26 14.76
N ILE A 165 -18.07 20.49 14.56
CA ILE A 165 -18.10 21.58 15.56
C ILE A 165 -18.78 22.86 15.07
N SER A 166 -18.88 23.05 13.75
CA SER A 166 -19.46 24.26 13.16
C SER A 166 -20.72 23.91 12.38
N ASP A 167 -21.79 24.66 12.64
CA ASP A 167 -23.02 24.58 11.87
C ASP A 167 -22.73 24.88 10.39
N GLY A 168 -23.43 24.20 9.50
CA GLY A 168 -23.49 24.50 8.08
C GLY A 168 -24.62 25.49 7.77
N LEU A 169 -24.68 25.93 6.52
CA LEU A 169 -25.66 26.91 6.06
C LEU A 169 -26.20 26.50 4.70
N LYS A 170 -27.53 26.51 4.55
CA LYS A 170 -28.20 26.44 3.25
C LYS A 170 -28.93 27.75 3.02
N LYS A 171 -28.50 28.52 2.02
CA LYS A 171 -29.00 29.86 1.75
C LYS A 171 -29.48 29.98 0.32
N THR A 172 -30.73 30.39 0.13
CA THR A 172 -31.33 30.63 -1.18
C THR A 172 -31.53 32.13 -1.38
N ALA A 173 -30.81 32.74 -2.31
CA ALA A 173 -30.86 34.18 -2.55
C ALA A 173 -30.92 34.51 -4.04
N CYS A 174 -31.52 35.66 -4.38
CA CYS A 174 -31.55 36.17 -5.75
C CYS A 174 -30.13 36.56 -6.19
N ALA A 175 -29.61 35.96 -7.26
CA ALA A 175 -28.26 36.24 -7.76
C ALA A 175 -28.06 37.70 -8.23
N GLN A 176 -29.16 38.37 -8.60
CA GLN A 176 -29.13 39.72 -9.16
C GLN A 176 -29.22 40.83 -8.09
N CYS A 177 -29.98 40.61 -7.01
CA CYS A 177 -30.25 41.65 -6.00
C CYS A 177 -29.98 41.24 -4.54
N GLY A 178 -29.59 40.00 -4.29
CA GLY A 178 -29.28 39.50 -2.94
C GLY A 178 -30.49 39.23 -2.04
N LEU A 179 -31.72 39.39 -2.52
CA LEU A 179 -32.93 39.07 -1.75
C LEU A 179 -32.90 37.61 -1.30
N VAL A 180 -32.85 37.39 0.01
CA VAL A 180 -32.86 36.04 0.61
C VAL A 180 -34.30 35.54 0.67
N LYS A 181 -34.54 34.39 0.03
CA LYS A 181 -35.84 33.71 0.06
C LYS A 181 -35.95 32.77 1.24
N GLN A 182 -34.87 32.06 1.55
CA GLN A 182 -34.84 31.03 2.57
C GLN A 182 -33.40 30.88 3.09
N GLU A 183 -33.27 30.70 4.39
CA GLU A 183 -32.00 30.45 5.06
C GLU A 183 -32.22 29.42 6.16
N GLU A 184 -31.45 28.34 6.13
CA GLU A 184 -31.55 27.22 7.06
C GLU A 184 -30.17 26.89 7.63
N VAL A 185 -30.08 26.84 8.96
CA VAL A 185 -28.87 26.44 9.67
C VAL A 185 -28.85 24.92 9.81
N ILE A 186 -27.81 24.29 9.28
CA ILE A 186 -27.60 22.84 9.40
C ILE A 186 -26.78 22.61 10.67
N LYS A 187 -27.42 22.15 11.75
CA LYS A 187 -26.74 21.99 13.05
C LYS A 187 -25.55 21.04 12.96
N ALA A 188 -24.45 21.42 13.60
CA ALA A 188 -23.28 20.57 13.75
C ALA A 188 -23.70 19.23 14.39
N PRO A 189 -23.51 18.08 13.73
CA PRO A 189 -23.98 16.79 14.23
C PRO A 189 -23.11 16.24 15.36
N GLY A 190 -22.14 17.01 15.86
CA GLY A 190 -21.17 16.61 16.87
C GLY A 190 -20.15 15.57 16.37
N HIS A 191 -19.25 15.20 17.26
CA HIS A 191 -18.31 14.09 17.03
C HIS A 191 -19.03 12.75 17.08
N SER A 192 -18.65 11.85 16.16
CA SER A 192 -19.07 10.45 16.15
C SER A 192 -17.91 9.60 16.67
N TRP A 193 -17.83 9.47 17.99
CA TRP A 193 -16.72 8.76 18.64
C TRP A 193 -16.76 7.26 18.36
N THR A 194 -15.65 6.73 17.88
CA THR A 194 -15.40 5.31 17.62
C THR A 194 -14.16 4.90 18.39
N LYS A 195 -14.16 3.67 18.93
CA LYS A 195 -13.04 3.10 19.65
C LYS A 195 -12.37 2.02 18.81
N GLU A 196 -11.07 2.14 18.64
CA GLU A 196 -10.19 1.13 18.05
C GLU A 196 -9.23 0.64 19.12
N THR A 197 -9.05 -0.67 19.22
CA THR A 197 -8.13 -1.27 20.21
C THR A 197 -7.26 -2.30 19.51
N LYS A 198 -5.95 -2.21 19.74
CA LYS A 198 -4.98 -3.22 19.37
C LYS A 198 -4.45 -3.84 20.64
N GLU A 199 -4.65 -5.14 20.79
CA GLU A 199 -4.16 -5.87 21.98
C GLU A 199 -2.63 -5.86 22.04
N PRO A 200 -2.04 -5.73 23.24
CA PRO A 200 -0.59 -5.86 23.43
C PRO A 200 -0.14 -7.32 23.24
N SER A 201 1.09 -7.49 22.76
CA SER A 201 1.79 -8.78 22.75
C SER A 201 2.95 -8.75 23.76
N CYS A 202 3.70 -9.85 23.88
CA CYS A 202 4.88 -9.86 24.76
C CYS A 202 6.07 -9.07 24.17
N ASP A 203 6.06 -8.78 22.87
CA ASP A 203 7.12 -8.02 22.20
C ASP A 203 6.71 -6.58 21.85
N GLN A 204 5.40 -6.30 21.73
CA GLN A 204 4.88 -5.01 21.29
C GLN A 204 3.79 -4.50 22.22
N ASP A 205 3.85 -3.21 22.54
CA ASP A 205 2.77 -2.52 23.22
C ASP A 205 1.52 -2.48 22.32
N GLY A 206 0.36 -2.58 22.95
CA GLY A 206 -0.94 -2.35 22.33
C GLY A 206 -1.38 -0.90 22.48
N TYR A 207 -2.60 -0.60 22.03
CA TYR A 207 -3.22 0.71 22.26
C TYR A 207 -4.74 0.61 22.30
N SER A 208 -5.36 1.59 22.96
CA SER A 208 -6.78 1.87 22.90
C SER A 208 -6.97 3.32 22.49
N LYS A 209 -7.43 3.53 21.26
CA LYS A 209 -7.61 4.85 20.64
C LYS A 209 -9.09 5.14 20.42
N THR A 210 -9.56 6.28 20.90
CA THR A 210 -10.91 6.78 20.63
C THR A 210 -10.82 8.00 19.72
N PHE A 211 -11.47 7.94 18.56
CA PHE A 211 -11.42 8.98 17.54
C PHE A 211 -12.78 9.22 16.87
N CYS A 212 -12.99 10.40 16.32
CA CYS A 212 -14.20 10.73 15.58
C CYS A 212 -14.14 10.12 14.18
N ALA A 213 -15.09 9.25 13.81
CA ALA A 213 -15.13 8.62 12.49
C ALA A 213 -15.39 9.62 11.34
N ARG A 214 -15.92 10.82 11.64
CA ARG A 214 -16.23 11.86 10.63
C ARG A 214 -15.04 12.79 10.36
N CYS A 215 -14.33 13.26 11.39
CA CYS A 215 -13.26 14.24 11.24
C CYS A 215 -11.86 13.73 11.61
N GLY A 216 -11.75 12.51 12.14
CA GLY A 216 -10.47 11.91 12.55
C GLY A 216 -9.89 12.43 13.87
N GLU A 217 -10.54 13.40 14.53
CA GLU A 217 -10.09 13.93 15.82
C GLU A 217 -9.96 12.83 16.87
N VAL A 218 -8.88 12.86 17.65
CA VAL A 218 -8.59 11.82 18.65
C VAL A 218 -8.89 12.37 20.04
N SER A 219 -9.87 11.78 20.72
CA SER A 219 -10.22 12.17 22.09
C SER A 219 -9.28 11.52 23.11
N SER A 220 -8.85 10.28 22.85
CA SER A 220 -7.89 9.59 23.72
C SER A 220 -7.08 8.57 22.94
N ASN A 221 -5.83 8.40 23.35
CA ASN A 221 -4.95 7.36 22.84
C ASN A 221 -4.11 6.82 23.99
N VAL A 222 -4.57 5.72 24.57
CA VAL A 222 -3.95 5.10 25.74
C VAL A 222 -3.05 3.96 25.26
N LYS A 223 -1.77 4.03 25.64
CA LYS A 223 -0.80 2.96 25.42
C LYS A 223 -1.09 1.80 26.36
N LEU A 224 -1.24 0.59 25.83
CA LEU A 224 -1.40 -0.63 26.62
C LEU A 224 -0.03 -1.33 26.70
N PRO A 225 0.59 -1.44 27.88
CA PRO A 225 1.91 -2.01 28.00
C PRO A 225 1.94 -3.45 27.51
N ARG A 226 3.06 -3.84 26.89
CA ARG A 226 3.35 -5.22 26.48
C ARG A 226 3.11 -6.21 27.61
N THR A 227 2.67 -7.41 27.26
CA THR A 227 2.49 -8.50 28.21
C THR A 227 3.83 -9.13 28.58
N PHE A 228 3.85 -9.92 29.65
CA PHE A 228 5.07 -10.63 30.04
C PHE A 228 5.30 -11.85 29.15
N HIS A 229 6.57 -12.20 28.93
CA HIS A 229 6.91 -13.43 28.24
C HIS A 229 6.49 -14.65 29.06
N ASN A 230 5.91 -15.63 28.37
CA ASN A 230 5.52 -16.89 28.99
C ASN A 230 6.66 -17.91 28.78
N MET A 231 7.50 -18.03 29.80
CA MET A 231 8.70 -18.88 29.76
C MET A 231 8.33 -20.37 29.76
N VAL A 232 8.81 -21.10 28.77
CA VAL A 232 8.81 -22.56 28.74
C VAL A 232 10.24 -23.06 28.57
N VAL A 233 10.55 -24.19 29.21
CA VAL A 233 11.89 -24.79 29.18
C VAL A 233 11.79 -26.17 28.54
N GLU A 234 12.42 -26.33 27.38
CA GLU A 234 12.58 -27.62 26.74
C GLU A 234 13.86 -28.29 27.24
N THR A 235 13.77 -29.58 27.55
CA THR A 235 14.90 -30.31 28.14
C THR A 235 15.31 -31.48 27.26
N VAL A 236 16.57 -31.48 26.84
CA VAL A 236 17.24 -32.62 26.23
C VAL A 236 18.13 -33.25 27.31
N SER A 237 17.88 -34.50 27.65
CA SER A 237 18.65 -35.20 28.69
C SER A 237 20.07 -35.52 28.22
N ALA A 238 21.04 -35.43 29.13
CA ALA A 238 22.43 -35.80 28.86
C ALA A 238 22.62 -37.32 28.84
N THR A 239 23.46 -37.81 27.94
CA THR A 239 23.88 -39.22 27.86
C THR A 239 25.28 -39.41 28.44
N CYS A 240 25.84 -40.63 28.33
CA CYS A 240 27.21 -40.89 28.80
C CYS A 240 28.25 -40.07 28.03
N THR A 241 28.02 -39.79 26.75
CA THR A 241 28.99 -39.13 25.85
C THR A 241 28.50 -37.80 25.29
N THR A 242 27.20 -37.54 25.31
CA THR A 242 26.60 -36.34 24.73
C THR A 242 26.03 -35.46 25.83
N ALA A 243 26.43 -34.19 25.87
CA ALA A 243 25.83 -33.20 26.75
C ALA A 243 24.35 -33.02 26.42
N GLY A 244 23.53 -32.82 27.44
CA GLY A 244 22.13 -32.42 27.31
C GLY A 244 22.00 -30.90 27.34
N SER A 245 20.77 -30.39 27.38
CA SER A 245 20.51 -28.96 27.43
C SER A 245 19.13 -28.61 27.98
N HIS A 246 19.03 -27.44 28.61
CA HIS A 246 17.77 -26.74 28.86
C HIS A 246 17.69 -25.54 27.91
N HIS A 247 16.72 -25.55 27.00
CA HIS A 247 16.45 -24.44 26.08
C HIS A 247 15.26 -23.63 26.61
N SER A 248 15.48 -22.35 26.88
CA SER A 248 14.45 -21.49 27.48
C SER A 248 13.88 -20.55 26.43
N LEU A 249 12.58 -20.67 26.15
CA LEU A 249 11.91 -19.91 25.10
C LEU A 249 10.56 -19.34 25.56
N CYS A 250 10.15 -18.22 25.00
CA CYS A 250 8.79 -17.72 25.19
C CYS A 250 7.82 -18.52 24.33
N SER A 251 6.82 -19.19 24.92
CA SER A 251 5.87 -20.00 24.15
C SER A 251 4.91 -19.19 23.27
N LYS A 252 4.84 -17.86 23.44
CA LYS A 252 3.96 -16.98 22.67
C LYS A 252 4.67 -16.35 21.47
N CYS A 253 5.91 -15.88 21.63
CA CYS A 253 6.65 -15.19 20.56
C CYS A 253 7.88 -15.94 20.04
N GLY A 254 8.29 -17.02 20.70
CA GLY A 254 9.50 -17.76 20.33
C GLY A 254 10.81 -17.05 20.66
N HIS A 255 10.78 -15.97 21.45
CA HIS A 255 12.01 -15.32 21.91
C HIS A 255 12.87 -16.32 22.71
N ASP A 256 14.14 -16.42 22.31
CA ASP A 256 15.12 -17.35 22.87
C ASP A 256 15.90 -16.66 24.01
N TYR A 257 15.84 -17.24 25.20
CA TYR A 257 16.57 -16.78 26.40
C TYR A 257 17.90 -17.50 26.60
N GLY A 258 18.29 -18.33 25.64
CA GLY A 258 19.52 -19.08 25.62
C GLY A 258 19.37 -20.52 26.09
N THR A 259 20.46 -21.25 25.89
CA THR A 259 20.57 -22.66 26.20
C THR A 259 21.56 -22.87 27.34
N GLN A 260 21.12 -23.52 28.41
CA GLN A 260 22.02 -23.99 29.46
C GLN A 260 22.45 -25.42 29.13
N VAL A 261 23.76 -25.66 29.09
CA VAL A 261 24.31 -26.98 28.79
C VAL A 261 24.30 -27.85 30.04
N ILE A 262 23.79 -29.08 29.91
CA ILE A 262 23.89 -30.12 30.93
C ILE A 262 25.10 -30.99 30.55
N PRO A 263 26.18 -31.02 31.35
CA PRO A 263 27.37 -31.83 31.02
C PRO A 263 27.02 -33.30 30.77
N ALA A 264 27.77 -33.96 29.87
CA ALA A 264 27.66 -35.40 29.67
C ALA A 264 27.93 -36.14 31.00
N ARG A 265 27.17 -37.20 31.26
CA ARG A 265 27.20 -37.90 32.56
C ARG A 265 28.51 -38.68 32.79
N GLY A 266 29.27 -38.94 31.73
CA GLY A 266 30.42 -39.84 31.78
C GLY A 266 30.00 -41.31 31.92
N HIS A 267 30.98 -42.19 32.08
CA HIS A 267 30.75 -43.63 32.23
C HIS A 267 30.78 -44.04 33.70
N THR A 268 29.65 -44.55 34.21
CA THR A 268 29.59 -45.26 35.50
C THR A 268 29.86 -46.74 35.25
N MET A 269 31.05 -47.22 35.63
CA MET A 269 31.47 -48.59 35.35
C MET A 269 30.87 -49.57 36.36
N MET A 270 30.31 -50.68 35.87
CA MET A 270 29.93 -51.83 36.68
C MET A 270 31.18 -52.57 37.21
N PRO A 271 31.05 -53.41 38.26
CA PRO A 271 32.12 -54.30 38.69
C PRO A 271 32.72 -55.12 37.54
N GLU A 272 34.03 -55.34 37.58
CA GLU A 272 34.77 -56.10 36.57
C GLU A 272 34.26 -57.54 36.47
N SER A 273 34.04 -58.02 35.25
CA SER A 273 33.63 -59.38 34.96
C SER A 273 34.70 -60.09 34.14
N VAL A 274 35.12 -61.28 34.58
CA VAL A 274 36.09 -62.10 33.85
C VAL A 274 35.38 -62.77 32.67
N THR A 275 35.78 -62.43 31.45
CA THR A 275 35.21 -63.01 30.22
C THR A 275 36.01 -64.22 29.72
N LYS A 276 37.32 -64.25 30.01
CA LYS A 276 38.19 -65.39 29.73
C LYS A 276 39.19 -65.56 30.87
N HIS A 277 39.14 -66.71 31.52
CA HIS A 277 40.12 -67.03 32.56
C HIS A 277 41.52 -67.17 31.96
N ALA A 278 42.52 -66.65 32.66
CA ALA A 278 43.92 -66.88 32.32
C ALA A 278 44.31 -68.32 32.62
N SER A 279 45.26 -68.85 31.85
CA SER A 279 45.92 -70.12 32.11
C SER A 279 47.43 -69.90 32.24
N CYS A 280 48.19 -70.96 32.52
CA CYS A 280 49.65 -70.90 32.50
C CYS A 280 50.26 -70.79 31.09
N THR A 281 49.44 -70.88 30.04
CA THR A 281 49.88 -70.80 28.64
C THR A 281 49.22 -69.67 27.85
N ALA A 282 48.14 -69.07 28.38
CA ALA A 282 47.37 -68.03 27.70
C ALA A 282 46.89 -66.95 28.67
N LYS A 283 47.00 -65.69 28.25
CA LYS A 283 46.47 -64.54 28.99
C LYS A 283 44.94 -64.63 29.05
N GLY A 284 44.36 -64.15 30.16
CA GLY A 284 42.92 -64.01 30.32
C GLY A 284 42.43 -62.63 29.88
N THR A 285 41.12 -62.40 29.92
CA THR A 285 40.51 -61.10 29.67
C THR A 285 39.40 -60.84 30.69
N ALA A 286 39.32 -59.61 31.17
CA ALA A 286 38.23 -59.11 31.97
C ALA A 286 37.65 -57.86 31.32
N VAL A 287 36.36 -57.64 31.51
CA VAL A 287 35.61 -56.53 30.92
C VAL A 287 34.85 -55.79 32.01
N THR A 288 34.96 -54.47 32.03
CA THR A 288 34.10 -53.56 32.80
C THR A 288 33.18 -52.84 31.82
N LYS A 289 31.86 -52.97 31.98
CA LYS A 289 30.85 -52.32 31.14
C LYS A 289 30.26 -51.10 31.85
N CYS A 290 29.86 -50.07 31.09
CA CYS A 290 29.09 -48.96 31.64
C CYS A 290 27.68 -49.43 32.03
N MET A 291 27.12 -48.86 33.10
CA MET A 291 25.77 -49.17 33.56
C MET A 291 24.66 -48.66 32.63
N TYR A 292 24.93 -47.59 31.89
CA TYR A 292 23.91 -46.81 31.17
C TYR A 292 24.13 -46.75 29.65
N CYS A 293 25.16 -47.43 29.11
CA CYS A 293 25.42 -47.51 27.67
C CYS A 293 26.30 -48.72 27.34
N ASP A 294 26.52 -48.99 26.06
CA ASP A 294 27.29 -50.14 25.57
C ASP A 294 28.82 -49.98 25.68
N TYR A 295 29.30 -48.86 26.22
CA TYR A 295 30.73 -48.65 26.42
C TYR A 295 31.31 -49.72 27.35
N ALA A 296 32.41 -50.33 26.93
CA ALA A 296 33.10 -51.37 27.67
C ALA A 296 34.62 -51.19 27.56
N GLN A 297 35.30 -51.35 28.68
CA GLN A 297 36.76 -51.42 28.72
C GLN A 297 37.18 -52.87 28.94
N THR A 298 38.13 -53.32 28.13
CA THR A 298 38.69 -54.66 28.22
C THR A 298 40.11 -54.58 28.74
N ARG A 299 40.41 -55.35 29.79
CA ARG A 299 41.73 -55.46 30.38
C ARG A 299 42.25 -56.89 30.23
N THR A 300 43.49 -57.02 29.80
CA THR A 300 44.16 -58.32 29.70
C THR A 300 44.65 -58.76 31.08
N LEU A 301 44.31 -59.98 31.48
CA LEU A 301 44.81 -60.61 32.70
C LEU A 301 46.14 -61.33 32.39
N PRO A 302 47.15 -61.24 33.27
CA PRO A 302 48.41 -61.96 33.08
C PRO A 302 48.19 -63.49 33.09
N ILE A 303 49.14 -64.24 32.53
CA ILE A 303 49.13 -65.71 32.64
C ILE A 303 49.27 -66.13 34.10
N LEU A 304 48.71 -67.28 34.45
CA LEU A 304 48.87 -67.86 35.79
C LEU A 304 50.27 -68.52 35.91
N PRO A 305 50.88 -68.53 37.10
CA PRO A 305 52.13 -69.25 37.31
C PRO A 305 51.95 -70.76 37.09
N HIS A 306 53.01 -71.45 36.65
CA HIS A 306 53.02 -72.90 36.61
C HIS A 306 52.97 -73.48 38.03
N VAL A 307 52.06 -74.43 38.26
CA VAL A 307 51.94 -75.17 39.53
C VAL A 307 52.35 -76.62 39.29
N ALA A 308 53.21 -77.18 40.15
CA ALA A 308 53.65 -78.57 40.07
C ALA A 308 52.45 -79.54 40.17
N ASP A 309 52.47 -80.60 39.37
CA ASP A 309 51.46 -81.66 39.43
C ASP A 309 51.48 -82.45 40.75
N GLY A 310 52.62 -82.44 41.44
CA GLY A 310 52.84 -83.13 42.71
C GLY A 310 53.32 -84.57 42.50
N SER A 311 53.55 -84.98 41.25
CA SER A 311 54.03 -86.30 40.88
C SER A 311 55.46 -86.21 40.38
N LEU A 312 56.33 -87.07 40.90
CA LEU A 312 57.67 -87.22 40.36
C LEU A 312 57.63 -88.22 39.21
N HIS A 313 57.92 -87.76 38.00
CA HIS A 313 57.99 -88.61 36.81
C HIS A 313 59.39 -89.18 36.70
N LEU A 314 59.58 -90.36 37.29
CA LEU A 314 60.85 -91.10 37.36
C LEU A 314 60.97 -92.08 36.19
N LYS A 315 62.08 -91.98 35.45
CA LYS A 315 62.62 -93.05 34.61
C LYS A 315 63.91 -93.53 35.27
N PRO A 316 63.98 -94.77 35.81
CA PRO A 316 65.18 -95.24 36.50
C PRO A 316 66.35 -95.38 35.52
N ALA A 317 67.56 -95.10 36.00
CA ALA A 317 68.80 -95.37 35.26
C ALA A 317 69.06 -96.89 35.20
N ARG A 318 69.73 -97.33 34.13
CA ARG A 318 70.17 -98.73 33.94
C ARG A 318 71.67 -98.76 33.68
N CYS A 319 72.25 -99.95 33.58
CA CYS A 319 73.64 -100.08 33.11
C CYS A 319 73.76 -99.38 31.75
N GLU A 320 74.65 -98.40 31.66
CA GLU A 320 74.95 -97.63 30.43
C GLU A 320 73.81 -96.73 29.89
N GLU A 321 72.65 -96.64 30.56
CA GLU A 321 71.55 -95.73 30.20
C GLU A 321 71.16 -94.78 31.35
N ALA A 322 71.19 -93.47 31.10
CA ALA A 322 70.77 -92.45 32.06
C ALA A 322 69.24 -92.47 32.29
N GLY A 323 68.84 -92.24 33.54
CA GLY A 323 67.46 -92.01 33.95
C GLY A 323 67.13 -90.52 34.08
N TYR A 324 65.91 -90.19 34.50
CA TYR A 324 65.54 -88.82 34.86
C TYR A 324 64.43 -88.76 35.91
N ASP A 325 64.39 -87.63 36.61
CA ASP A 325 63.31 -87.22 37.49
C ASP A 325 62.74 -85.88 37.02
N ARG A 326 61.47 -85.86 36.57
CA ARG A 326 60.79 -84.65 36.09
C ARG A 326 59.65 -84.22 37.01
N VAL A 327 59.50 -82.91 37.18
CA VAL A 327 58.32 -82.28 37.78
C VAL A 327 57.60 -81.53 36.66
N LEU A 328 56.36 -81.91 36.40
CA LEU A 328 55.55 -81.32 35.34
C LEU A 328 54.56 -80.33 35.92
N CYS A 329 54.12 -79.36 35.11
CA CYS A 329 53.02 -78.49 35.50
C CYS A 329 51.69 -79.26 35.45
N ARG A 330 50.90 -79.20 36.54
CA ARG A 330 49.60 -79.86 36.66
C ARG A 330 48.66 -79.58 35.50
N SER A 331 48.66 -78.35 34.99
CA SER A 331 47.66 -77.87 34.05
C SER A 331 48.07 -77.98 32.58
N CYS A 332 49.37 -77.93 32.25
CA CYS A 332 49.84 -77.92 30.86
C CYS A 332 50.96 -78.92 30.56
N GLN A 333 51.38 -79.72 31.55
CA GLN A 333 52.42 -80.75 31.44
C GLN A 333 53.80 -80.24 30.96
N THR A 334 54.01 -78.92 30.91
CA THR A 334 55.33 -78.34 30.65
C THR A 334 56.30 -78.77 31.75
N ILE A 335 57.52 -79.16 31.37
CA ILE A 335 58.57 -79.56 32.30
C ILE A 335 59.00 -78.32 33.09
N MET A 336 58.71 -78.31 34.39
CA MET A 336 59.11 -77.21 35.28
C MET A 336 60.51 -77.41 35.84
N LYS A 337 60.89 -78.67 36.05
CA LYS A 337 62.19 -79.08 36.56
C LYS A 337 62.52 -80.49 36.08
N GLU A 338 63.76 -80.71 35.70
CA GLU A 338 64.29 -82.02 35.32
C GLU A 338 65.65 -82.23 35.98
N THR A 339 65.86 -83.42 36.53
CA THR A 339 67.15 -83.88 37.05
C THR A 339 67.53 -85.16 36.29
N ILE A 340 68.73 -85.21 35.73
CA ILE A 340 69.21 -86.39 35.00
C ILE A 340 69.93 -87.33 35.97
N LEU A 341 69.56 -88.62 35.97
CA LEU A 341 70.17 -89.66 36.80
C LEU A 341 71.28 -90.36 36.00
N ALA A 342 72.48 -90.43 36.56
CA ALA A 342 73.63 -91.07 35.91
C ALA A 342 73.40 -92.59 35.69
N PRO A 343 73.94 -93.17 34.60
CA PRO A 343 73.88 -94.60 34.35
C PRO A 343 74.60 -95.41 35.43
N LEU A 344 74.12 -96.62 35.70
CA LEU A 344 74.72 -97.53 36.69
C LEU A 344 75.93 -98.26 36.09
N SER A 345 76.90 -98.63 36.96
CA SER A 345 78.03 -99.51 36.59
C SER A 345 77.67 -100.99 36.81
N HIS A 346 78.40 -101.90 36.18
CA HIS A 346 78.24 -103.35 36.40
C HIS A 346 78.71 -103.75 37.82
N ASP A 347 77.89 -104.50 38.54
CA ASP A 347 78.21 -105.08 39.86
C ASP A 347 77.99 -106.60 39.84
N TYR A 348 79.08 -107.35 39.65
CA TYR A 348 79.11 -108.80 39.44
C TYR A 348 79.27 -109.55 40.77
N GLN A 349 78.29 -110.37 41.14
CA GLN A 349 78.32 -111.19 42.36
C GLN A 349 78.44 -112.69 42.06
N TYR A 350 79.05 -113.45 42.98
CA TYR A 350 79.44 -114.84 42.80
C TYR A 350 78.27 -115.81 42.99
N GLN A 351 78.00 -116.65 42.00
CA GLN A 351 77.02 -117.74 42.12
C GLN A 351 77.70 -119.07 41.77
N ILE A 352 77.79 -119.97 42.75
CA ILE A 352 78.41 -121.29 42.60
C ILE A 352 77.46 -122.20 41.82
N GLU A 353 77.70 -122.38 40.53
CA GLU A 353 77.27 -123.57 39.78
C GLU A 353 78.53 -124.38 39.47
N ILE A 354 78.73 -125.49 40.19
CA ILE A 354 79.87 -126.40 39.97
C ILE A 354 79.63 -127.14 38.65
N GLY A 355 80.10 -126.57 37.55
CA GLY A 355 80.16 -127.23 36.25
C GLY A 355 81.27 -128.28 36.23
N PHE A 356 80.88 -129.55 36.34
CA PHE A 356 81.67 -130.77 36.08
C PHE A 356 83.04 -130.92 36.77
N GLY A 357 83.03 -131.60 37.92
CA GLY A 357 84.14 -132.42 38.43
C GLY A 357 85.36 -131.66 38.94
N ASP A 358 85.87 -132.05 40.12
CA ASP A 358 87.12 -131.50 40.65
C ASP A 358 88.23 -131.57 39.59
N ALA A 359 88.87 -130.43 39.30
CA ALA A 359 89.89 -130.34 38.26
C ALA A 359 91.02 -131.36 38.56
N ASP A 360 91.25 -132.29 37.64
CA ASP A 360 92.32 -133.28 37.69
C ASP A 360 93.37 -133.01 36.61
N CYS A 361 94.36 -133.89 36.43
CA CYS A 361 95.40 -133.70 35.41
C CYS A 361 94.90 -133.77 33.96
N SER A 362 93.60 -134.05 33.74
CA SER A 362 93.00 -134.21 32.41
C SER A 362 91.79 -133.28 32.17
N ASN A 363 91.25 -132.61 33.21
CA ASN A 363 90.08 -131.73 33.12
C ASN A 363 90.25 -130.39 33.87
N THR A 364 89.79 -129.29 33.25
CA THR A 364 89.76 -127.93 33.83
C THR A 364 88.35 -127.51 34.24
N GLY A 365 88.14 -127.03 35.47
CA GLY A 365 86.84 -126.49 35.96
C GLY A 365 86.73 -124.95 35.86
N TYR A 366 85.53 -124.36 36.07
CA TYR A 366 85.33 -122.90 36.13
C TYR A 366 84.20 -122.45 37.09
N ASP A 367 84.23 -121.18 37.51
CA ASP A 367 83.21 -120.48 38.31
C ASP A 367 82.52 -119.36 37.50
N MET A 368 81.29 -118.96 37.87
CA MET A 368 80.52 -117.89 37.20
C MET A 368 80.11 -116.75 38.16
N LEU A 369 80.16 -115.51 37.65
CA LEU A 369 79.69 -114.28 38.29
C LEU A 369 78.55 -113.67 37.48
N LYS A 370 77.49 -113.15 38.12
CA LYS A 370 76.34 -112.50 37.46
C LYS A 370 76.10 -111.08 37.98
N CYS A 371 75.83 -110.12 37.10
CA CYS A 371 75.57 -108.72 37.47
C CYS A 371 74.17 -108.53 38.06
N VAL A 372 74.05 -107.82 39.19
CA VAL A 372 72.74 -107.62 39.86
C VAL A 372 71.85 -106.56 39.20
N HIS A 373 72.43 -105.64 38.42
CA HIS A 373 71.70 -104.53 37.79
C HIS A 373 71.25 -104.83 36.35
N CYS A 374 71.99 -105.65 35.60
CA CYS A 374 71.68 -106.01 34.21
C CYS A 374 71.66 -107.52 33.92
N PHE A 375 71.96 -108.37 34.91
CA PHE A 375 71.96 -109.83 34.80
C PHE A 375 72.98 -110.44 33.81
N ASP A 376 73.95 -109.65 33.34
CA ASP A 376 75.07 -110.12 32.51
C ASP A 376 76.00 -111.11 33.27
N VAL A 377 76.77 -111.98 32.58
CA VAL A 377 77.51 -113.12 33.20
C VAL A 377 78.99 -113.17 32.79
N LYS A 378 79.90 -113.47 33.74
CA LYS A 378 81.37 -113.59 33.56
C LYS A 378 81.93 -114.91 34.14
N LYS A 379 82.86 -115.62 33.45
CA LYS A 379 83.42 -116.94 33.85
C LYS A 379 84.91 -116.91 34.27
N ILE A 380 85.36 -117.80 35.18
CA ILE A 380 86.75 -117.90 35.73
C ILE A 380 87.25 -119.37 35.81
N TYR A 381 88.42 -119.77 35.27
CA TYR A 381 88.87 -121.20 35.09
C TYR A 381 89.98 -121.73 36.08
N LYS A 382 90.13 -123.08 36.29
CA LYS A 382 91.07 -123.80 37.23
C LYS A 382 91.68 -125.14 36.67
N THR A 383 92.86 -125.62 37.15
CA THR A 383 93.62 -126.85 36.69
C THR A 383 94.13 -127.82 37.80
N GLY A 384 94.23 -129.16 37.61
CA GLY A 384 94.61 -130.20 38.63
C GLY A 384 96.00 -130.91 38.52
N LYS A 385 96.35 -131.88 39.42
CA LYS A 385 97.70 -132.55 39.59
C LYS A 385 97.72 -134.09 39.37
N HIS A 386 98.89 -134.70 39.07
CA HIS A 386 99.11 -136.17 38.83
C HIS A 386 99.24 -137.03 40.13
N LYS A 387 99.02 -138.37 40.05
CA LYS A 387 99.01 -139.33 41.20
C LYS A 387 99.90 -140.60 40.98
N PRO A 388 101.03 -140.80 41.70
CA PRO A 388 102.04 -141.86 41.43
C PRO A 388 101.82 -143.27 42.08
N ALA A 389 102.35 -144.34 41.45
CA ALA A 389 102.49 -145.74 41.94
C ALA A 389 103.68 -146.51 41.30
N THR A 390 104.18 -147.63 41.88
CA THR A 390 105.37 -148.40 41.42
C THR A 390 105.13 -149.89 41.13
N GLU A 391 105.80 -150.45 40.11
CA GLU A 391 105.78 -151.88 39.73
C GLU A 391 107.20 -152.45 39.43
N THR A 392 107.38 -153.76 39.53
CA THR A 392 108.66 -154.44 39.21
C THR A 392 108.61 -155.02 37.80
N VAL A 393 109.57 -154.67 36.95
CA VAL A 393 109.70 -155.12 35.56
C VAL A 393 111.11 -155.64 35.32
N ILE A 394 111.28 -156.67 34.48
CA ILE A 394 112.61 -157.20 34.17
C ILE A 394 113.28 -156.31 33.11
N ASP A 395 114.47 -155.82 33.43
CA ASP A 395 115.32 -155.04 32.54
C ASP A 395 115.76 -155.93 31.37
N PRO A 396 115.38 -155.61 30.12
CA PRO A 396 115.66 -156.45 28.95
C PRO A 396 117.16 -156.50 28.59
N THR A 397 117.97 -155.56 29.07
CA THR A 397 119.41 -155.47 28.79
C THR A 397 120.27 -156.20 29.80
N THR A 398 119.87 -156.22 31.08
CA THR A 398 120.62 -156.87 32.16
C THR A 398 119.98 -158.18 32.64
N ASN A 399 118.74 -158.44 32.18
CA ASN A 399 117.87 -159.54 32.59
C ASN A 399 117.67 -159.63 34.12
N GLN A 400 117.74 -158.49 34.81
CA GLN A 400 117.46 -158.34 36.24
C GLN A 400 116.19 -157.51 36.49
N PRO A 401 115.40 -157.80 37.55
CA PRO A 401 114.23 -156.99 37.89
C PRO A 401 114.61 -155.58 38.39
N VAL A 402 113.97 -154.55 37.80
CA VAL A 402 114.04 -153.12 38.16
C VAL A 402 112.65 -152.56 38.48
N GLN A 403 112.57 -151.49 39.29
CA GLN A 403 111.31 -150.83 39.66
C GLN A 403 110.99 -149.65 38.74
N ARG A 404 109.75 -149.54 38.26
CA ARG A 404 109.21 -148.42 37.47
C ARG A 404 108.11 -147.70 38.25
N THR A 405 108.12 -146.36 38.29
CA THR A 405 107.01 -145.53 38.84
C THR A 405 106.16 -144.96 37.71
N TYR A 406 104.83 -144.89 37.85
CA TYR A 406 103.90 -144.33 36.87
C TYR A 406 102.65 -143.67 37.50
N CYS A 407 101.94 -142.81 36.76
CA CYS A 407 100.71 -142.16 37.23
C CYS A 407 99.52 -143.11 37.08
N THR A 408 98.72 -143.35 38.13
CA THR A 408 97.57 -144.26 38.01
C THR A 408 96.43 -143.71 37.14
N ILE A 409 96.35 -142.40 36.93
CA ILE A 409 95.28 -141.76 36.13
C ILE A 409 95.62 -141.75 34.64
N CYS A 410 96.87 -141.46 34.28
CA CYS A 410 97.29 -141.31 32.88
C CYS A 410 98.35 -142.32 32.42
N ASN A 411 98.72 -143.29 33.27
CA ASN A 411 99.69 -144.38 33.06
C ASN A 411 101.10 -143.97 32.61
N THR A 412 101.39 -142.66 32.59
CA THR A 412 102.67 -142.10 32.19
C THR A 412 103.75 -142.47 33.20
N SER A 413 104.92 -142.92 32.74
CA SER A 413 106.08 -143.20 33.62
C SER A 413 106.48 -141.92 34.36
N LEU A 414 106.52 -141.97 35.69
CA LEU A 414 106.87 -140.87 36.59
C LEU A 414 108.32 -140.99 37.14
N THR A 415 109.08 -142.00 36.72
CA THR A 415 110.55 -142.06 36.88
C THR A 415 111.25 -142.12 35.51
N PRO A 416 112.44 -141.49 35.37
CA PRO A 416 113.21 -141.44 34.11
C PRO A 416 113.75 -142.79 33.67
#